data_AF-A0A7L1GET5-F1
#
_entry.id   AF-A0A7L1GET5-F1
#
_cell.length_a   1.000
_cell.length_b   1.000
_cell.length_c   1.000
_cell.angle_alpha   90.00
_cell.angle_beta   90.00
_cell.angle_gamma   90.00
#
_symmetry.space_group_name_H-M   'P 1'
#
loop_
_entity.id
_entity.type
_entity.pdbx_description
1 polymer ?
#
loop_
_entity_poly.entity_id
_entity_poly.type
_entity_poly.pdbx_seq_one_letter_code
_entity_poly.pdbx_strand_id
1 'polypeptide(L)'
;GSSHLPQQLKFTTSDSCDRIKDEFQLLQAQYHSLKLECDKLASEKSEMQRHYVMYYEMSYGLNIEMHKQAEIVKRLNGICAQVLPYLSQEHQQQVLGAIERAKQVTAPELNSIIRQQLQAHQLSQLQALALPLTPLPVGLQPPSLP
;
A
#
# COMPACT_ATOMS: atom_id res chain seq x y z
N GLY A 1 -12.24 -13.86 -81.07
CA GLY A 1 -11.99 -12.82 -80.05
C GLY A 1 -12.40 -13.38 -78.71
N SER A 2 -11.44 -13.63 -77.83
CA SER A 2 -11.66 -14.22 -76.51
C SER A 2 -12.33 -13.21 -75.58
N SER A 3 -13.56 -13.48 -75.17
CA SER A 3 -14.25 -12.72 -74.13
C SER A 3 -14.02 -13.43 -72.80
N HIS A 4 -13.00 -13.00 -72.07
CA HIS A 4 -12.85 -13.30 -70.64
C HIS A 4 -14.03 -12.67 -69.90
N LEU A 5 -15.01 -13.48 -69.48
CA LEU A 5 -15.87 -13.08 -68.36
C LEU A 5 -15.04 -13.21 -67.07
N PRO A 6 -15.07 -12.23 -66.16
CA PRO A 6 -14.51 -12.43 -64.83
C PRO A 6 -15.32 -13.56 -64.20
N GLN A 7 -14.65 -14.62 -63.75
CA GLN A 7 -15.26 -15.58 -62.83
C GLN A 7 -15.67 -14.78 -61.58
N GLN A 8 -16.91 -14.30 -61.55
CA GLN A 8 -17.55 -13.87 -60.32
C GLN A 8 -17.52 -15.11 -59.43
N LEU A 9 -16.68 -15.08 -58.39
CA LEU A 9 -16.72 -16.07 -57.31
C LEU A 9 -18.18 -16.16 -56.84
N LYS A 10 -18.89 -17.21 -57.27
CA LYS A 10 -20.26 -17.49 -56.82
C LYS A 10 -20.14 -18.07 -55.43
N PHE A 11 -20.10 -17.19 -54.43
CA PHE A 11 -20.28 -17.58 -53.04
C PHE A 11 -21.59 -18.36 -52.93
N THR A 12 -21.52 -19.61 -52.49
CA THR A 12 -22.74 -20.39 -52.24
C THR A 12 -23.30 -19.99 -50.87
N THR A 13 -24.61 -20.16 -50.67
CA THR A 13 -25.24 -19.92 -49.37
C THR A 13 -24.58 -20.76 -48.26
N SER A 14 -24.04 -21.95 -48.58
CA SER A 14 -23.27 -22.78 -47.67
C SER A 14 -21.98 -22.10 -47.20
N ASP A 15 -21.21 -21.51 -48.13
CA ASP A 15 -19.97 -20.81 -47.80
C ASP A 15 -20.23 -19.59 -46.91
N SER A 16 -21.38 -18.91 -47.09
CA SER A 16 -21.80 -17.83 -46.20
C SER A 16 -22.15 -18.33 -44.79
N CYS A 17 -22.84 -19.47 -44.68
CA CYS A 17 -23.14 -20.08 -43.37
C CYS A 17 -21.88 -20.52 -42.62
N ASP A 18 -20.90 -21.10 -43.32
CA ASP A 18 -19.63 -21.51 -42.72
C ASP A 18 -18.82 -20.30 -42.22
N ARG A 19 -18.77 -19.22 -43.01
CA ARG A 19 -18.13 -17.97 -42.56
C ARG A 19 -18.78 -17.37 -41.33
N ILE A 20 -20.12 -17.35 -41.26
CA ILE A 20 -20.84 -16.86 -40.08
C ILE A 20 -20.52 -17.73 -38.85
N LYS A 21 -20.41 -19.05 -39.03
CA LYS A 21 -20.06 -19.98 -37.96
C LYS A 21 -18.64 -19.71 -37.43
N ASP A 22 -17.67 -19.51 -38.32
CA ASP A 22 -16.28 -19.21 -37.95
C ASP A 22 -16.18 -17.85 -37.24
N GLU A 23 -16.87 -16.83 -37.76
CA GLU A 23 -16.93 -15.50 -37.13
C GLU A 23 -17.58 -15.58 -35.74
N PHE A 24 -18.64 -16.37 -35.58
CA PHE A 24 -19.28 -16.59 -34.27
C PHE A 24 -18.36 -17.33 -33.30
N GLN A 25 -17.63 -18.35 -33.76
CA GLN A 25 -16.66 -19.08 -32.92
C GLN A 25 -15.50 -18.16 -32.49
N LEU A 26 -15.01 -17.32 -33.39
CA LEU A 26 -14.00 -16.33 -33.08
C LEU A 26 -14.51 -15.33 -32.03
N LEU A 27 -15.72 -14.81 -32.21
CA LEU A 27 -16.35 -13.89 -31.27
C LEU A 27 -16.55 -14.55 -29.90
N GLN A 28 -16.98 -15.81 -29.87
CA GLN A 28 -17.13 -16.58 -28.64
C GLN A 28 -15.80 -16.76 -27.91
N ALA A 29 -14.72 -17.06 -28.63
CA ALA A 29 -13.38 -17.19 -28.07
C ALA A 29 -12.88 -15.84 -27.50
N GLN A 30 -13.09 -14.74 -28.23
CA GLN A 30 -12.75 -13.40 -27.75
C GLN A 30 -13.53 -13.03 -26.48
N TYR A 31 -14.83 -13.32 -26.44
CA TYR A 31 -15.67 -13.09 -25.25
C TYR A 31 -15.17 -13.88 -24.04
N HIS A 32 -14.80 -15.15 -24.23
CA HIS A 32 -14.28 -15.97 -23.13
C HIS A 32 -12.97 -15.42 -22.58
N SER A 33 -12.03 -15.05 -23.46
CA SER A 33 -10.77 -14.42 -23.07
C SER A 33 -11.01 -13.11 -22.32
N LEU A 34 -11.91 -12.26 -22.81
CA LEU A 34 -12.25 -10.99 -22.16
C LEU A 34 -12.86 -11.22 -20.76
N LYS A 35 -13.73 -12.22 -20.61
CA LYS A 35 -14.31 -12.57 -19.31
C LYS A 35 -13.22 -12.96 -18.30
N LEU A 36 -12.27 -13.79 -18.70
CA LEU A 36 -11.15 -14.18 -17.83
C LEU A 36 -10.29 -12.97 -17.44
N GLU A 37 -10.07 -12.05 -18.37
CA GLU A 37 -9.36 -10.80 -18.09
C GLU A 37 -10.13 -9.91 -17.10
N CYS A 38 -11.45 -9.80 -17.23
CA CYS A 38 -12.29 -9.08 -16.27
C CYS A 38 -12.22 -9.68 -14.86
N ASP A 39 -12.29 -11.01 -14.74
CA ASP A 39 -12.20 -11.70 -13.44
C ASP A 39 -10.82 -11.46 -12.79
N LYS A 40 -9.75 -11.49 -13.59
CA LYS A 40 -8.39 -11.16 -13.14
C LYS A 40 -8.31 -9.71 -12.65
N LEU A 41 -8.81 -8.74 -13.42
CA LEU A 41 -8.83 -7.33 -13.02
C LEU A 41 -9.62 -7.10 -11.73
N ALA A 42 -10.72 -7.82 -11.53
CA ALA A 42 -11.51 -7.73 -10.30
C ALA A 42 -10.71 -8.21 -9.06
N SER A 43 -9.92 -9.28 -9.22
CA SER A 43 -9.01 -9.75 -8.19
C SER A 43 -7.90 -8.74 -7.88
N GLU A 44 -7.23 -8.23 -8.91
CA GLU A 44 -6.16 -7.22 -8.77
C GLU A 44 -6.69 -5.93 -8.11
N LYS A 45 -7.90 -5.49 -8.46
CA LYS A 45 -8.57 -4.34 -7.82
C LYS A 45 -8.79 -4.56 -6.33
N SER A 46 -9.25 -5.75 -5.95
CA SER A 46 -9.50 -6.10 -4.55
C SER A 46 -8.21 -6.16 -3.74
N GLU A 47 -7.13 -6.67 -4.34
CA GLU A 47 -5.81 -6.65 -3.73
C GLU A 47 -5.25 -5.23 -3.57
N MET A 48 -5.37 -4.41 -4.62
CA MET A 48 -4.98 -3.01 -4.57
C MET A 48 -5.74 -2.25 -3.48
N GLN A 49 -7.04 -2.51 -3.31
CA GLN A 49 -7.84 -1.91 -2.25
C GLN A 49 -7.32 -2.30 -0.85
N ARG A 50 -6.91 -3.55 -0.66
CA ARG A 50 -6.34 -4.01 0.62
C ARG A 50 -5.04 -3.27 0.93
N HIS A 51 -4.14 -3.18 -0.04
CA HIS A 51 -2.89 -2.43 0.13
C HIS A 51 -3.18 -0.94 0.38
N TYR A 52 -4.11 -0.35 -0.35
CA TYR A 52 -4.51 1.05 -0.17
C TYR A 52 -4.97 1.34 1.26
N VAL A 53 -5.88 0.53 1.80
CA VAL A 53 -6.38 0.69 3.18
C VAL A 53 -5.24 0.53 4.18
N MET A 54 -4.40 -0.50 4.01
CA MET A 54 -3.25 -0.74 4.89
C MET A 54 -2.28 0.46 4.92
N TYR A 55 -1.92 1.00 3.75
CA TYR A 55 -1.06 2.19 3.68
C TYR A 55 -1.73 3.42 4.27
N TYR A 56 -3.03 3.60 4.04
CA TYR A 56 -3.78 4.74 4.59
C TYR A 56 -3.76 4.73 6.14
N GLU A 57 -4.09 3.61 6.76
CA GLU A 57 -4.08 3.45 8.21
C GLU A 57 -2.68 3.64 8.80
N MET A 58 -1.67 3.02 8.17
CA MET A 58 -0.28 3.15 8.59
C MET A 58 0.21 4.59 8.49
N SER A 59 -0.02 5.26 7.35
CA SER A 59 0.37 6.66 7.15
C SER A 59 -0.31 7.59 8.15
N TYR A 60 -1.59 7.35 8.48
CA TYR A 60 -2.29 8.13 9.50
C TYR A 60 -1.66 7.96 10.88
N GLY A 61 -1.36 6.71 11.29
CA GLY A 61 -0.68 6.44 12.56
C GLY A 61 0.72 7.08 12.63
N LEU A 62 1.51 6.95 11.56
CA LEU A 62 2.83 7.58 11.45
C LEU A 62 2.73 9.11 11.52
N ASN A 63 1.71 9.71 10.90
CA ASN A 63 1.50 11.15 10.92
C ASN A 63 1.20 11.68 12.33
N ILE A 64 0.35 10.98 13.09
CA ILE A 64 0.07 11.34 14.49
C ILE A 64 1.35 11.29 15.31
N GLU A 65 2.10 10.19 15.23
CA GLU A 65 3.30 10.03 16.05
C GLU A 65 4.38 11.04 15.64
N MET A 66 4.53 11.35 14.35
CA MET A 66 5.42 12.41 13.86
C MET A 66 5.09 13.76 14.51
N HIS A 67 3.82 14.19 14.48
CA HIS A 67 3.41 15.46 15.09
C HIS A 67 3.60 15.46 16.61
N LYS A 68 3.32 14.34 17.27
CA LYS A 68 3.56 14.17 18.71
C LYS A 68 5.04 14.31 19.06
N GLN A 69 5.94 13.66 18.32
CA GLN A 69 7.39 13.77 18.54
C GLN A 69 7.88 15.20 18.25
N ALA A 70 7.37 15.87 17.22
CA ALA A 70 7.69 17.26 16.93
C ALA A 70 7.31 18.20 18.10
N GLU A 71 6.15 18.00 18.70
CA GLU A 71 5.71 18.78 19.87
C GLU A 71 6.54 18.47 21.12
N ILE A 72 6.95 17.21 21.33
CA ILE A 72 7.89 16.83 22.40
C ILE A 72 9.21 17.56 22.22
N VAL A 73 9.80 17.53 21.02
CA VAL A 73 11.06 18.22 20.71
C VAL A 73 10.94 19.73 20.95
N LYS A 74 9.81 20.35 20.55
CA LYS A 74 9.55 21.77 20.81
C LYS A 74 9.52 22.09 22.30
N ARG A 75 8.82 21.29 23.10
CA ARG A 75 8.73 21.49 24.56
C ARG A 75 10.07 21.30 25.25
N LEU A 76 10.82 20.25 24.87
CA LEU A 76 12.17 20.00 25.40
C LEU A 76 13.10 21.17 25.08
N ASN A 77 13.10 21.67 23.85
CA ASN A 77 13.87 22.87 23.47
C ASN A 77 13.45 24.10 24.29
N GLY A 78 12.13 24.28 24.53
CA GLY A 78 11.62 25.35 25.39
C GLY A 78 12.16 25.26 26.82
N ILE A 79 12.18 24.06 27.41
CA ILE A 79 12.75 23.82 28.75
C ILE A 79 14.26 24.14 28.76
N CYS A 80 15.01 23.65 27.77
CA CYS A 80 16.44 23.93 27.66
C CYS A 80 16.72 25.44 27.59
N ALA A 81 15.94 26.19 26.80
CA ALA A 81 16.07 27.64 26.68
C ALA A 81 15.74 28.37 28.00
N GLN A 82 14.78 27.86 28.78
CA GLN A 82 14.44 28.42 30.10
C GLN A 82 15.51 28.14 31.15
N VAL A 83 16.18 27.00 31.09
CA VAL A 83 17.25 26.62 32.04
C VAL A 83 18.57 27.37 31.73
N LEU A 84 18.80 27.71 30.47
CA LEU A 84 20.07 28.28 29.99
C LEU A 84 20.56 29.52 30.79
N PRO A 85 19.73 30.53 31.12
CA PRO A 85 20.17 31.72 31.85
C PRO A 85 20.66 31.46 33.26
N TYR A 86 20.34 30.30 33.85
CA TYR A 86 20.75 29.92 35.20
C TYR A 86 22.14 29.28 35.25
N LEU A 87 22.77 29.05 34.10
CA LEU A 87 24.10 28.46 33.98
C LEU A 87 25.19 29.54 33.88
N SER A 88 26.44 29.20 34.23
CA SER A 88 27.59 30.07 33.97
C SER A 88 27.83 30.26 32.47
N GLN A 89 28.46 31.36 32.06
CA GLN A 89 28.66 31.67 30.64
C GLN A 89 29.38 30.55 29.85
N GLU A 90 30.37 29.89 30.46
CA GLU A 90 31.06 28.76 29.84
C GLU A 90 30.10 27.59 29.57
N HIS A 91 29.29 27.22 30.57
CA HIS A 91 28.31 26.15 30.42
C HIS A 91 27.19 26.53 29.44
N GLN A 92 26.80 27.80 29.36
CA GLN A 92 25.81 28.27 28.38
C GLN A 92 26.25 27.98 26.94
N GLN A 93 27.52 28.29 26.60
CA GLN A 93 28.05 28.02 25.26
C GLN A 93 28.13 26.52 24.96
N GLN A 94 28.56 25.71 25.93
CA GLN A 94 28.61 24.25 25.77
C GLN A 94 27.22 23.64 25.54
N VAL A 95 26.22 24.06 26.33
CA VAL A 95 24.84 23.58 26.21
C VAL A 95 24.21 24.01 24.88
N LEU A 96 24.40 25.25 24.45
CA LEU A 96 23.94 25.72 23.13
C LEU A 96 24.52 24.87 21.99
N GLY A 97 25.83 24.61 22.02
CA GLY A 97 26.49 23.76 21.03
C GLY A 97 25.95 22.31 21.02
N ALA A 98 25.69 21.75 22.21
CA ALA A 98 25.14 20.41 22.35
C ALA A 98 23.70 20.31 21.80
N ILE A 99 22.86 21.32 22.05
CA ILE A 99 21.47 21.37 21.55
C ILE A 99 21.46 21.43 20.02
N GLU A 100 22.28 22.28 19.42
CA GLU A 100 22.35 22.40 17.96
C GLU A 100 22.86 21.11 17.30
N ARG A 101 23.83 20.44 17.92
CA ARG A 101 24.27 19.11 17.48
C ARG A 101 23.17 18.06 17.62
N ALA A 102 22.43 18.04 18.73
CA ALA A 102 21.36 17.07 18.96
C ALA A 102 20.20 17.22 17.95
N LYS A 103 19.96 18.42 17.44
CA LYS A 103 18.95 18.69 16.40
C LYS A 103 19.41 18.27 14.99
N GLN A 104 20.71 18.08 14.77
CA GLN A 104 21.25 17.66 13.49
C GLN A 104 21.31 16.13 13.41
N VAL A 105 20.25 15.53 12.89
CA VAL A 105 20.21 14.10 12.57
C VAL A 105 20.66 13.90 11.13
N THR A 106 21.71 13.12 10.92
CA THR A 106 22.22 12.79 9.58
C THR A 106 21.52 11.57 8.99
N ALA A 107 21.51 11.45 7.66
CA ALA A 107 20.91 10.31 6.98
C ALA A 107 21.51 8.94 7.42
N PRO A 108 22.83 8.79 7.65
CA PRO A 108 23.39 7.55 8.18
C PRO A 108 22.87 7.19 9.58
N GLU A 109 22.76 8.17 10.49
CA GLU A 109 22.22 7.95 11.85
C GLU A 109 20.75 7.55 11.78
N LEU A 110 19.95 8.25 10.98
CA LEU A 110 18.56 7.92 10.75
C LEU A 110 18.39 6.49 10.21
N ASN A 111 19.19 6.12 9.21
CA ASN A 111 19.18 4.77 8.64
C ASN A 111 19.57 3.70 9.67
N SER A 112 20.51 3.99 10.56
CA SER A 112 20.92 3.08 11.65
C SER A 112 19.76 2.84 12.63
N ILE A 113 19.07 3.92 13.05
CA ILE A 113 17.92 3.85 13.95
C ILE A 113 16.77 3.03 13.33
N ILE A 114 16.46 3.28 12.05
CA ILE A 114 15.41 2.52 11.34
C ILE A 114 15.73 1.03 11.30
N ARG A 115 16.99 0.67 11.00
CA ARG A 115 17.43 -0.74 10.97
C ARG A 115 17.32 -1.40 12.35
N GLN A 116 17.71 -0.70 13.41
CA GLN A 116 17.60 -1.20 14.77
C GLN A 116 16.13 -1.44 15.15
N GLN A 117 15.23 -0.51 14.80
CA GLN A 117 13.80 -0.66 15.08
C GLN A 117 13.18 -1.83 14.30
N LEU A 118 13.60 -2.04 13.05
CA LEU A 118 13.13 -3.14 12.22
C LEU A 118 13.53 -4.52 12.80
N GLN A 119 14.73 -4.63 13.37
CA GLN A 119 15.16 -5.85 14.07
C GLN A 119 14.31 -6.11 15.32
N ALA A 120 14.04 -5.08 16.12
CA ALA A 120 13.18 -5.20 17.30
C ALA A 120 11.74 -5.60 16.95
N HIS A 121 11.20 -5.09 15.84
CA HIS A 121 9.85 -5.45 15.39
C HIS A 121 9.76 -6.90 14.92
N GLN A 122 10.78 -7.43 14.22
CA GLN A 122 10.82 -8.84 13.83
C GLN A 122 10.86 -9.78 15.05
N LEU A 123 11.63 -9.43 16.09
CA LEU A 123 11.64 -10.17 17.35
C LEU A 123 10.27 -10.14 18.03
N SER A 124 9.58 -9.00 18.02
CA SER A 124 8.25 -8.86 18.62
C SER A 124 7.18 -9.65 17.86
N GLN A 125 7.25 -9.75 16.53
CA GLN A 125 6.34 -10.61 15.76
C GLN A 125 6.56 -12.11 16.03
N LEU A 126 7.81 -12.56 16.15
CA LEU A 126 8.12 -13.94 16.53
C LEU A 126 7.57 -14.30 17.93
N GLN A 127 7.55 -13.33 18.84
CA GLN A 127 7.04 -13.50 20.19
C GLN A 127 5.50 -13.43 20.25
N ALA A 128 4.86 -12.67 19.36
CA ALA A 128 3.40 -12.65 19.20
C ALA A 128 2.85 -13.96 18.61
N LEU A 129 3.61 -14.63 17.75
CA LEU A 129 3.27 -15.98 17.23
C LEU A 129 3.44 -17.09 18.28
N ALA A 130 4.21 -16.85 19.35
CA ALA A 130 4.43 -17.80 20.44
C ALA A 130 3.33 -17.78 21.52
N LEU A 131 2.38 -16.83 21.44
CA LEU A 131 1.23 -16.77 22.33
C LEU A 131 0.07 -17.60 21.73
N PRO A 132 -0.45 -18.62 22.44
CA PRO A 132 -1.59 -19.39 21.95
C PRO A 132 -2.81 -18.47 21.90
N LEU A 133 -3.26 -18.14 20.68
CA LEU A 133 -4.53 -17.47 20.45
C LEU A 133 -5.66 -18.44 20.87
N THR A 134 -6.13 -18.32 22.11
CA THR A 134 -7.42 -18.88 22.50
C THR A 134 -8.50 -18.17 21.68
N PRO A 135 -9.32 -18.87 20.87
CA PRO A 135 -10.37 -18.24 20.09
C PRO A 135 -11.40 -17.62 21.04
N LEU A 136 -11.60 -16.30 20.91
CA LEU A 136 -12.65 -15.57 21.60
C LEU A 136 -14.01 -15.99 21.00
N PRO A 137 -15.01 -16.39 21.80
CA PRO A 137 -16.31 -16.77 21.26
C PRO A 137 -17.06 -15.49 20.86
N VAL A 138 -17.07 -15.15 19.58
CA VAL A 138 -17.92 -14.09 19.04
C VAL A 138 -19.32 -14.67 18.81
N GLY A 139 -20.10 -14.71 19.89
CA GLY A 139 -21.55 -14.85 19.84
C GLY A 139 -22.20 -13.48 19.74
N LEU A 140 -22.43 -12.99 18.52
CA LEU A 140 -23.33 -11.88 18.26
C LEU A 140 -24.27 -12.27 17.12
N GLN A 141 -25.41 -12.84 17.52
CA GLN A 141 -26.53 -13.12 16.63
C GLN A 141 -27.27 -11.78 16.35
N PRO A 142 -27.55 -11.43 15.08
CA PRO A 142 -28.22 -10.17 14.76
C PRO A 142 -29.70 -10.19 15.20
N PRO A 143 -30.29 -9.05 15.60
CA PRO A 143 -31.69 -8.99 16.00
C PRO A 143 -32.60 -9.06 14.77
N SER A 144 -33.57 -9.98 14.78
CA SER A 144 -34.72 -9.97 13.87
C SER A 144 -35.71 -8.89 14.33
N LEU A 145 -35.95 -7.90 13.48
CA LEU A 145 -37.04 -6.94 13.62
C LEU A 145 -38.38 -7.56 13.17
N PRO A 146 -39.53 -7.08 13.71
CA PRO A 146 -40.86 -7.62 13.45
C PRO A 146 -41.38 -7.36 12.04
#